data_AF-A0A3A9T8T4-F1
#
_entry.id   AF-A0A3A9T8T4-F1
#
_cell.length_a   1.000
_cell.length_b   1.000
_cell.length_c   1.000
_cell.angle_alpha   90.00
_cell.angle_beta   90.00
_cell.angle_gamma   90.00
#
_symmetry.space_group_name_H-M   'P 1'
#
loop_
_entity.id
_entity.type
_entity.pdbx_description
1 polymer ?
#
loop_
_entity_poly.entity_id
_entity_poly.type
_entity_poly.pdbx_seq_one_letter_code
_entity_poly.pdbx_strand_id
1 'polypeptide(L)'
;MWNFLKGFWKTERPIFSLFKLGWKVWIIIMIVGVLFSMGLVGYIALFFLASHLFNKYEDKLKNGKEMGTVPYWGRIFGLKQTIRLLSADKFKPYVMKDGTTCQKVQVSESGRWFYVNGRYYPTNLVHRFEHANSKLIMINGDSIKNQMWLDDPVVRKALDEILYSKKAFYNYERRNSAIADIQEAFKNVYKGKLPEMSKADWDELRYRWEQELADIEAGKTERSNFNQRMRELETDKGAKKELFGRVLLDQEINIISKAIKDGRIKEIDGWFDISLFRNDICVINGVKLAKCLGYPENASALEFLFQCIKDIQKPYFEEAINTLEQFPEEDVIPLIEKYVTIAHEEGDVLFGAGLLYLSKRIGYEISLKRDSSGDIKLEESESEFEKMVLAQGKM
;
A
#
# COMPACT_ATOMS: atom_id res chain seq x y z
N MET A 1 16.06 8.30 24.15
CA MET A 1 16.79 9.59 24.11
C MET A 1 17.29 9.96 22.71
N TRP A 2 17.95 9.07 21.96
CA TRP A 2 18.41 9.34 20.59
C TRP A 2 17.28 9.58 19.56
N ASN A 3 16.14 8.90 19.74
CA ASN A 3 14.95 9.10 18.88
C ASN A 3 14.19 10.39 19.22
N PHE A 4 14.29 10.88 20.45
CA PHE A 4 13.77 12.22 20.84
C PHE A 4 14.58 13.31 20.13
N LEU A 5 15.91 13.19 20.10
CA LEU A 5 16.79 14.11 19.37
C LEU A 5 16.58 14.07 17.85
N LYS A 6 16.27 12.90 17.25
CA LYS A 6 15.93 12.80 15.82
C LYS A 6 14.57 13.41 15.47
N GLY A 7 13.59 13.31 16.38
CA GLY A 7 12.29 13.97 16.23
C GLY A 7 12.39 15.50 16.39
N PHE A 8 13.22 15.94 17.34
CA PHE A 8 13.47 17.34 17.67
C PHE A 8 14.08 18.16 16.50
N TRP A 9 14.73 17.50 15.55
CA TRP A 9 15.35 18.14 14.37
C TRP A 9 14.46 18.17 13.12
N LYS A 10 13.28 17.52 13.14
CA LYS A 10 12.40 17.37 11.97
C LYS A 10 11.24 18.35 11.88
N THR A 11 10.96 19.14 12.91
CA THR A 11 9.81 20.08 12.95
C THR A 11 10.21 21.50 12.57
N GLU A 12 9.79 21.96 11.40
CA GLU A 12 9.97 23.33 10.91
C GLU A 12 8.95 24.30 11.55
N ARG A 13 9.09 24.56 12.86
CA ARG A 13 8.36 25.68 13.48
C ARG A 13 9.18 26.98 13.35
N PRO A 14 8.55 28.17 13.20
CA PRO A 14 9.24 29.45 13.00
C PRO A 14 10.17 29.84 14.18
N ILE A 15 9.89 29.37 15.40
CA ILE A 15 10.82 29.55 16.54
C ILE A 15 12.16 28.82 16.33
N PHE A 16 12.18 27.72 15.56
CA PHE A 16 13.40 26.98 15.25
C PHE A 16 14.25 27.64 14.16
N SER A 17 13.72 28.54 13.33
CA SER A 17 14.56 29.29 12.38
C SER A 17 15.45 30.28 13.14
N LEU A 18 14.93 30.92 14.20
CA LEU A 18 15.70 31.76 15.12
C LEU A 18 16.73 30.96 15.91
N PHE A 19 16.39 29.74 16.36
CA PHE A 19 17.35 28.88 17.05
C PHE A 19 18.44 28.33 16.12
N LYS A 20 18.09 27.96 14.88
CA LYS A 20 19.07 27.58 13.83
C LYS A 20 19.95 28.76 13.43
N LEU A 21 19.41 29.97 13.36
CA LEU A 21 20.18 31.19 13.10
C LEU A 21 21.12 31.48 14.26
N GLY A 22 20.63 31.41 15.51
CA GLY A 22 21.44 31.56 16.72
C GLY A 22 22.53 30.51 16.85
N TRP A 23 22.24 29.25 16.53
CA TRP A 23 23.21 28.16 16.51
C TRP A 23 24.26 28.33 15.41
N LYS A 24 23.84 28.76 14.20
CA LYS A 24 24.78 29.09 13.11
C LYS A 24 25.66 30.28 13.47
N VAL A 25 25.10 31.33 14.07
CA VAL A 25 25.85 32.51 14.53
C VAL A 25 26.81 32.12 15.66
N TRP A 26 26.39 31.26 16.59
CA TRP A 26 27.25 30.78 17.67
C TRP A 26 28.38 29.88 17.16
N ILE A 27 28.11 29.00 16.19
CA ILE A 27 29.14 28.22 15.48
C ILE A 27 30.09 29.16 14.74
N ILE A 28 29.59 30.20 14.07
CA ILE A 28 30.45 31.17 13.37
C ILE A 28 31.30 31.96 14.37
N ILE A 29 30.77 32.37 15.53
CA ILE A 29 31.52 33.05 16.59
C ILE A 29 32.57 32.13 17.21
N MET A 30 32.23 30.87 17.47
CA MET A 30 33.18 29.85 17.95
C MET A 30 34.27 29.56 16.91
N ILE A 31 33.89 29.43 15.64
CA ILE A 31 34.83 29.25 14.53
C ILE A 31 35.72 30.48 14.40
N VAL A 32 35.20 31.70 14.42
CA VAL A 32 35.97 32.96 14.34
C VAL A 32 36.88 33.14 15.56
N GLY A 33 36.41 32.80 16.77
CA GLY A 33 37.22 32.82 17.99
C GLY A 33 38.36 31.80 17.98
N VAL A 34 38.11 30.61 17.44
CA VAL A 34 39.15 29.58 17.25
C VAL A 34 40.10 29.97 16.10
N LEU A 35 39.58 30.55 15.01
CA LEU A 35 40.34 31.05 13.85
C LEU A 35 41.31 32.19 14.21
N PHE A 36 41.00 32.99 15.24
CA PHE A 36 41.91 34.04 15.73
C PHE A 36 43.05 33.50 16.59
N SER A 37 42.89 32.30 17.17
CA SER A 37 43.83 31.70 18.13
C SER A 37 44.81 30.69 17.53
N MET A 38 44.43 30.05 16.41
CA MET A 38 45.25 29.07 15.72
C MET A 38 45.64 29.66 14.36
N GLY A 39 46.88 30.14 14.24
CA GLY A 39 47.38 30.73 12.99
C GLY A 39 47.18 29.84 11.76
N LEU A 40 47.41 30.41 10.57
CA LEU A 40 47.09 29.87 9.24
C LEU A 40 47.35 28.36 9.02
N VAL A 41 48.36 27.81 9.69
CA VAL A 41 48.73 26.38 9.64
C VAL A 41 47.66 25.46 10.24
N GLY A 42 46.98 25.88 11.32
CA GLY A 42 45.89 25.13 11.94
C GLY A 42 44.66 25.06 11.03
N TYR A 43 44.40 26.12 10.26
CA TYR A 43 43.30 26.18 9.28
C TYR A 43 43.48 25.14 8.18
N ILE A 44 44.69 25.06 7.63
CA ILE A 44 45.02 24.11 6.56
C ILE A 44 44.86 22.68 7.08
N ALA A 45 45.36 22.37 8.28
CA ALA A 45 45.22 21.05 8.88
C ALA A 45 43.75 20.66 9.14
N LEU A 46 42.93 21.57 9.65
CA LEU A 46 41.52 21.31 9.97
C LEU A 46 40.66 21.21 8.71
N PHE A 47 40.96 21.99 7.67
CA PHE A 47 40.33 21.86 6.35
C PHE A 47 40.68 20.53 5.69
N PHE A 48 41.94 20.10 5.72
CA PHE A 48 42.33 18.78 5.21
C PHE A 48 41.73 17.64 6.05
N LEU A 49 41.64 17.78 7.36
CA LEU A 49 40.99 16.77 8.22
C LEU A 49 39.49 16.69 7.96
N ALA A 50 38.81 17.83 7.85
CA ALA A 50 37.38 17.90 7.54
C ALA A 50 37.10 17.41 6.12
N SER A 51 37.93 17.78 5.14
CA SER A 51 37.83 17.30 3.76
C SER A 51 38.13 15.81 3.67
N HIS A 52 39.11 15.29 4.42
CA HIS A 52 39.38 13.85 4.50
C HIS A 52 38.26 13.08 5.20
N LEU A 53 37.67 13.61 6.28
CA LEU A 53 36.51 13.02 6.95
C LEU A 53 35.27 13.07 6.06
N PHE A 54 35.03 14.18 5.35
CA PHE A 54 33.94 14.32 4.41
C PHE A 54 34.11 13.38 3.22
N ASN A 55 35.31 13.29 2.63
CA ASN A 55 35.62 12.34 1.56
C ASN A 55 35.52 10.89 2.06
N LYS A 56 35.89 10.58 3.30
CA LYS A 56 35.70 9.24 3.89
C LYS A 56 34.23 8.92 4.18
N TYR A 57 33.41 9.93 4.47
CA TYR A 57 31.97 9.81 4.68
C TYR A 57 31.23 9.70 3.34
N GLU A 58 31.64 10.48 2.35
CA GLU A 58 31.19 10.45 0.96
C GLU A 58 31.64 9.16 0.29
N ASP A 59 32.84 8.64 0.56
CA ASP A 59 33.29 7.32 0.15
C ASP A 59 32.57 6.21 0.92
N LYS A 60 32.14 6.40 2.17
CA LYS A 60 31.24 5.42 2.83
C LYS A 60 29.84 5.43 2.21
N LEU A 61 29.39 6.57 1.70
CA LEU A 61 28.12 6.72 0.96
C LEU A 61 28.23 6.24 -0.50
N LYS A 62 29.37 6.46 -1.18
CA LYS A 62 29.67 6.08 -2.57
C LYS A 62 30.16 4.64 -2.69
N ASN A 63 31.04 4.19 -1.79
CA ASN A 63 31.41 2.77 -1.60
C ASN A 63 30.39 2.03 -0.72
N GLY A 64 29.22 2.64 -0.50
CA GLY A 64 28.10 1.95 0.08
C GLY A 64 27.83 0.68 -0.72
N LYS A 65 28.00 -0.46 -0.07
CA LYS A 65 27.39 -1.75 -0.42
C LYS A 65 25.83 -1.67 -0.54
N GLU A 66 25.27 -0.46 -0.59
CA GLU A 66 23.86 -0.10 -0.45
C GLU A 66 23.12 0.01 -1.79
N MET A 67 23.80 0.13 -2.94
CA MET A 67 23.15 -0.12 -4.23
C MET A 67 22.88 -1.62 -4.47
N GLY A 68 23.56 -2.51 -3.72
CA GLY A 68 23.30 -3.94 -3.74
C GLY A 68 22.01 -4.35 -3.02
N THR A 69 21.45 -3.47 -2.18
CA THR A 69 20.33 -3.80 -1.30
C THR A 69 18.96 -3.56 -1.92
N VAL A 70 18.80 -2.72 -2.95
CA VAL A 70 17.54 -2.58 -3.71
C VAL A 70 17.84 -2.47 -5.22
N PRO A 71 18.46 -3.49 -5.83
CA PRO A 71 19.23 -3.30 -7.05
C PRO A 71 18.39 -2.93 -8.27
N TYR A 72 17.11 -3.31 -8.30
CA TYR A 72 16.23 -2.99 -9.42
C TYR A 72 15.53 -1.65 -9.21
N TRP A 73 14.61 -1.58 -8.24
CA TRP A 73 13.85 -0.36 -8.00
C TRP A 73 14.67 0.80 -7.44
N GLY A 74 15.79 0.54 -6.76
CA GLY A 74 16.72 1.59 -6.33
C GLY A 74 17.37 2.35 -7.48
N ARG A 75 17.61 1.67 -8.63
CA ARG A 75 18.07 2.34 -9.87
C ARG A 75 16.96 3.19 -10.49
N ILE A 76 15.71 2.79 -10.32
CA ILE A 76 14.56 3.50 -10.88
C ILE A 76 14.17 4.70 -10.03
N PHE A 77 13.96 4.51 -8.73
CA PHE A 77 13.55 5.54 -7.76
C PHE A 77 14.67 6.52 -7.40
N GLY A 78 15.92 6.11 -7.59
CA GLY A 78 17.08 6.76 -7.02
C GLY A 78 17.35 6.32 -5.59
N LEU A 79 18.64 6.25 -5.24
CA LEU A 79 19.13 5.72 -3.97
C LEU A 79 18.57 6.48 -2.75
N LYS A 80 18.59 7.81 -2.78
CA LYS A 80 18.14 8.66 -1.68
C LYS A 80 16.67 8.41 -1.31
N GLN A 81 15.81 8.31 -2.31
CA GLN A 81 14.38 8.09 -2.11
C GLN A 81 14.11 6.68 -1.62
N THR A 82 14.83 5.70 -2.15
CA THR A 82 14.73 4.30 -1.72
C THR A 82 15.12 4.12 -0.24
N ILE A 83 16.24 4.72 0.19
CA ILE A 83 16.65 4.70 1.60
C ILE A 83 15.59 5.34 2.49
N ARG A 84 15.01 6.47 2.06
CA ARG A 84 13.94 7.13 2.80
C ARG A 84 12.73 6.20 2.99
N LEU A 85 12.28 5.54 1.91
CA LEU A 85 11.15 4.61 1.96
C LEU A 85 11.44 3.43 2.91
N LEU A 86 12.61 2.80 2.79
CA LEU A 86 13.00 1.69 3.66
C LEU A 86 13.16 2.09 5.13
N SER A 87 13.65 3.31 5.40
CA SER A 87 13.87 3.78 6.77
C SER A 87 12.58 3.98 7.59
N ALA A 88 11.43 4.01 6.93
CA ALA A 88 10.13 4.13 7.58
C ALA A 88 9.60 2.78 8.09
N ASP A 89 10.15 1.66 7.61
CA ASP A 89 9.66 0.32 7.91
C ASP A 89 10.58 -0.44 8.86
N LYS A 90 9.98 -1.29 9.69
CA LYS A 90 10.69 -2.32 10.45
C LYS A 90 10.49 -3.66 9.77
N PHE A 91 11.54 -4.47 9.73
CA PHE A 91 11.52 -5.78 9.09
C PHE A 91 11.58 -6.88 10.14
N LYS A 92 10.77 -7.92 9.93
CA LYS A 92 10.75 -9.13 10.77
C LYS A 92 10.87 -10.38 9.89
N PRO A 93 11.49 -11.46 10.38
CA PRO A 93 11.47 -12.75 9.70
C PRO A 93 10.05 -13.17 9.33
N TYR A 94 9.89 -13.73 8.13
CA TYR A 94 8.58 -14.20 7.69
C TYR A 94 8.19 -15.49 8.43
N VAL A 95 6.95 -15.52 8.92
CA VAL A 95 6.35 -16.71 9.54
C VAL A 95 5.35 -17.29 8.56
N MET A 96 5.63 -18.51 8.08
CA MET A 96 4.78 -19.23 7.14
C MET A 96 3.47 -19.68 7.81
N LYS A 97 2.48 -20.06 6.99
CA LYS A 97 1.15 -20.53 7.46
C LYS A 97 1.21 -21.74 8.38
N ASP A 98 2.23 -22.58 8.24
CA ASP A 98 2.47 -23.74 9.11
C ASP A 98 3.17 -23.37 10.44
N GLY A 99 3.40 -22.08 10.69
CA GLY A 99 4.10 -21.57 11.87
C GLY A 99 5.63 -21.55 11.74
N THR A 100 6.19 -22.09 10.66
CA THR A 100 7.64 -22.15 10.46
C THR A 100 8.19 -20.76 10.13
N THR A 101 9.29 -20.37 10.77
CA THR A 101 9.94 -19.07 10.51
C THR A 101 11.05 -19.20 9.46
N CYS A 102 10.97 -18.42 8.37
CA CYS A 102 12.01 -18.33 7.35
C CYS A 102 12.96 -17.17 7.65
N GLN A 103 14.14 -17.44 8.21
CA GLN A 103 15.11 -16.38 8.57
C GLN A 103 15.73 -15.66 7.35
N LYS A 104 15.69 -16.30 6.18
CA LYS A 104 16.25 -15.76 4.93
C LYS A 104 15.32 -14.78 4.23
N VAL A 105 14.05 -14.72 4.65
CA VAL A 105 13.03 -13.81 4.11
C VAL A 105 12.48 -12.98 5.26
N GLN A 106 12.48 -11.66 5.08
CA GLN A 106 11.86 -10.74 6.02
C GLN A 106 10.78 -9.93 5.32
N VAL A 107 9.76 -9.52 6.05
CA VAL A 107 8.69 -8.64 5.55
C VAL A 107 8.64 -7.38 6.39
N SER A 108 8.30 -6.26 5.77
CA SER A 108 8.05 -5.01 6.49
C SER A 108 6.77 -5.12 7.32
N GLU A 109 6.70 -4.40 8.45
CA GLU A 109 5.48 -4.30 9.25
C GLU A 109 4.30 -3.75 8.42
N SER A 110 4.56 -2.83 7.48
CA SER A 110 3.57 -2.35 6.51
C SER A 110 3.15 -3.38 5.46
N GLY A 111 3.90 -4.47 5.28
CA GLY A 111 3.73 -5.42 4.16
C GLY A 111 4.15 -4.91 2.78
N ARG A 112 4.54 -3.63 2.67
CA ARG A 112 4.95 -3.00 1.39
C ARG A 112 6.23 -3.57 0.80
N TRP A 113 7.08 -4.17 1.63
CA TRP A 113 8.39 -4.68 1.22
C TRP A 113 8.62 -6.09 1.74
N PHE A 114 9.34 -6.87 0.94
CA PHE A 114 10.03 -8.07 1.42
C PHE A 114 11.53 -7.95 1.17
N TYR A 115 12.32 -8.57 2.03
CA TYR A 115 13.76 -8.64 1.97
C TYR A 115 14.19 -10.09 1.88
N VAL A 116 15.03 -10.40 0.90
CA VAL A 116 15.55 -11.74 0.69
C VAL A 116 16.99 -11.65 0.20
N ASN A 117 17.88 -12.40 0.86
CA ASN A 117 19.29 -12.52 0.50
C ASN A 117 19.98 -11.17 0.19
N GLY A 118 19.89 -10.23 1.12
CA GLY A 118 20.55 -8.94 0.93
C GLY A 118 19.78 -7.95 0.06
N ARG A 119 18.58 -8.27 -0.43
CA ARG A 119 17.85 -7.44 -1.41
C ARG A 119 16.40 -7.17 -0.97
N TYR A 120 15.96 -5.92 -1.04
CA TYR A 120 14.59 -5.48 -0.82
C TYR A 120 13.83 -5.39 -2.14
N TYR A 121 12.57 -5.78 -2.09
CA TYR A 121 11.63 -5.75 -3.20
C TYR A 121 10.29 -5.20 -2.70
N PRO A 122 9.70 -4.23 -3.41
CA PRO A 122 8.37 -3.73 -3.09
C PRO A 122 7.32 -4.74 -3.56
N THR A 123 6.52 -5.24 -2.61
CA THR A 123 5.58 -6.36 -2.80
C THR A 123 4.62 -6.10 -3.96
N ASN A 124 4.01 -4.92 -4.02
CA ASN A 124 3.01 -4.56 -5.03
C ASN A 124 3.56 -4.35 -6.45
N LEU A 125 4.88 -4.17 -6.59
CA LEU A 125 5.50 -3.96 -7.91
C LEU A 125 6.12 -5.25 -8.47
N VAL A 126 5.96 -6.37 -7.76
CA VAL A 126 6.32 -7.71 -8.24
C VAL A 126 5.07 -8.37 -8.82
N HIS A 127 5.11 -8.71 -10.10
CA HIS A 127 4.00 -9.41 -10.76
C HIS A 127 3.97 -10.89 -10.36
N ARG A 128 5.06 -11.62 -10.63
CA ARG A 128 5.16 -13.05 -10.36
C ARG A 128 6.59 -13.51 -10.20
N PHE A 129 6.72 -14.72 -9.67
CA PHE A 129 7.95 -15.48 -9.57
C PHE A 129 7.90 -16.73 -10.49
N GLU A 130 8.89 -16.90 -11.38
CA GLU A 130 9.02 -18.06 -12.27
C GLU A 130 10.07 -19.05 -11.74
N HIS A 131 9.61 -20.15 -11.13
CA HIS A 131 10.45 -21.17 -10.49
C HIS A 131 11.47 -21.80 -11.45
N ALA A 132 11.04 -22.18 -12.65
CA ALA A 132 11.87 -22.93 -13.60
C ALA A 132 13.13 -22.16 -14.04
N ASN A 133 13.07 -20.83 -14.04
CA ASN A 133 14.14 -19.96 -14.53
C ASN A 133 14.76 -19.10 -13.42
N SER A 134 14.39 -19.32 -12.16
CA SER A 134 14.80 -18.53 -11.01
C SER A 134 14.75 -17.01 -11.29
N LYS A 135 13.58 -16.56 -11.77
CA LYS A 135 13.35 -15.20 -12.30
C LYS A 135 12.18 -14.53 -11.59
N LEU A 136 12.38 -13.29 -11.15
CA LEU A 136 11.32 -12.43 -10.62
C LEU A 136 10.86 -11.46 -11.71
N ILE A 137 9.56 -11.38 -11.98
CA ILE A 137 8.97 -10.48 -12.97
C ILE A 137 8.28 -9.33 -12.26
N MET A 138 8.59 -8.12 -12.68
CA MET A 138 8.02 -6.87 -12.17
C MET A 138 6.75 -6.49 -12.94
N ILE A 139 5.93 -5.60 -12.38
CA ILE A 139 4.70 -5.12 -13.05
C ILE A 139 4.97 -4.38 -14.36
N ASN A 140 6.18 -3.83 -14.55
CA ASN A 140 6.59 -3.21 -15.80
C ASN A 140 7.20 -4.21 -16.80
N GLY A 141 7.12 -5.51 -16.53
CA GLY A 141 7.56 -6.60 -17.41
C GLY A 141 9.05 -6.88 -17.38
N ASP A 142 9.83 -6.08 -16.68
CA ASP A 142 11.25 -6.36 -16.49
C ASP A 142 11.45 -7.59 -15.62
N SER A 143 12.61 -8.23 -15.83
CA SER A 143 12.95 -9.46 -15.16
C SER A 143 14.28 -9.40 -14.44
N ILE A 144 14.27 -9.93 -13.22
CA ILE A 144 15.45 -10.04 -12.38
C ILE A 144 15.85 -11.51 -12.36
N LYS A 145 16.90 -11.84 -13.10
CA LYS A 145 17.44 -13.21 -13.29
C LYS A 145 18.50 -13.56 -12.24
N ASN A 146 18.94 -14.81 -12.22
CA ASN A 146 20.09 -15.32 -11.45
C ASN A 146 19.97 -15.09 -9.94
N GLN A 147 18.76 -15.27 -9.40
CA GLN A 147 18.55 -15.20 -7.96
C GLN A 147 18.81 -16.59 -7.36
N MET A 148 20.07 -16.93 -7.08
CA MET A 148 20.46 -18.26 -6.55
C MET A 148 19.72 -18.65 -5.26
N TRP A 149 19.27 -17.66 -4.48
CA TRP A 149 18.45 -17.88 -3.27
C TRP A 149 17.06 -18.42 -3.58
N LEU A 150 16.61 -18.34 -4.82
CA LEU A 150 15.40 -19.00 -5.25
C LEU A 150 15.56 -20.50 -5.34
N ASP A 151 16.75 -21.08 -5.34
CA ASP A 151 16.89 -22.53 -5.38
C ASP A 151 16.62 -23.19 -4.01
N ASP A 152 16.52 -22.37 -2.95
CA ASP A 152 16.15 -22.80 -1.61
C ASP A 152 14.63 -23.02 -1.50
N PRO A 153 14.15 -24.27 -1.25
CA PRO A 153 12.73 -24.57 -1.16
C PRO A 153 11.98 -23.79 -0.06
N VAL A 154 12.65 -23.45 1.04
CA VAL A 154 12.05 -22.70 2.15
C VAL A 154 11.84 -21.25 1.77
N VAL A 155 12.80 -20.67 1.03
CA VAL A 155 12.66 -19.32 0.47
C VAL A 155 11.57 -19.28 -0.60
N ARG A 156 11.52 -20.29 -1.49
CA ARG A 156 10.45 -20.43 -2.48
C ARG A 156 9.08 -20.44 -1.81
N LYS A 157 8.86 -21.34 -0.85
CA LYS A 157 7.60 -21.45 -0.13
C LYS A 157 7.22 -20.14 0.57
N ALA A 158 8.17 -19.49 1.25
CA ALA A 158 7.91 -18.21 1.91
C ALA A 158 7.51 -17.12 0.92
N LEU A 159 8.19 -17.02 -0.22
CA LEU A 159 7.85 -16.06 -1.27
C LEU A 159 6.54 -16.39 -1.96
N ASP A 160 6.23 -17.67 -2.13
CA ASP A 160 4.95 -18.09 -2.67
C ASP A 160 3.83 -17.67 -1.71
N GLU A 161 4.01 -17.81 -0.41
CA GLU A 161 3.03 -17.32 0.56
C GLU A 161 2.95 -15.79 0.59
N ILE A 162 4.07 -15.06 0.49
CA ILE A 162 4.07 -13.59 0.47
C ILE A 162 3.43 -13.04 -0.80
N LEU A 163 3.79 -13.61 -1.96
CA LEU A 163 3.40 -13.15 -3.30
C LEU A 163 2.10 -13.77 -3.81
N TYR A 164 1.64 -14.88 -3.22
CA TYR A 164 0.43 -15.60 -3.66
C TYR A 164 -0.59 -15.84 -2.55
N SER A 165 -0.32 -15.48 -1.28
CA SER A 165 -1.23 -15.70 -0.16
C SER A 165 -1.51 -14.44 0.68
N LYS A 166 -2.80 -14.18 0.91
CA LYS A 166 -3.42 -13.10 1.69
C LYS A 166 -3.11 -11.64 1.29
N LYS A 167 -1.98 -11.32 0.64
CA LYS A 167 -1.69 -9.93 0.20
C LYS A 167 -1.19 -9.80 -1.23
N ALA A 168 -1.07 -10.88 -1.98
CA ALA A 168 -0.49 -10.78 -3.29
C ALA A 168 -1.08 -11.81 -4.28
N PHE A 169 -1.61 -11.24 -5.35
CA PHE A 169 -1.46 -11.61 -6.76
C PHE A 169 -1.53 -13.06 -7.18
N TYR A 170 -2.76 -13.51 -7.42
CA TYR A 170 -3.10 -14.40 -8.54
C TYR A 170 -2.59 -15.86 -8.45
N ASN A 171 -3.33 -16.77 -9.09
CA ASN A 171 -2.92 -18.17 -9.20
C ASN A 171 -1.90 -18.30 -10.34
N TYR A 172 -0.65 -18.67 -10.01
CA TYR A 172 0.41 -19.00 -10.98
C TYR A 172 -0.07 -19.91 -12.12
N GLU A 173 -1.06 -20.77 -11.87
CA GLU A 173 -1.56 -21.75 -12.84
C GLU A 173 -2.45 -21.19 -13.96
N ARG A 174 -2.93 -19.93 -13.90
CA ARG A 174 -3.97 -19.44 -14.83
C ARG A 174 -3.62 -18.26 -15.73
N ARG A 175 -2.63 -17.44 -15.40
CA ARG A 175 -2.20 -16.31 -16.24
C ARG A 175 -0.72 -16.43 -16.56
N ASN A 176 -0.41 -17.07 -17.67
CA ASN A 176 0.90 -16.92 -18.30
C ASN A 176 0.85 -15.73 -19.26
N SER A 177 0.48 -14.55 -18.74
CA SER A 177 0.37 -13.33 -19.54
C SER A 177 1.71 -13.07 -20.21
N ALA A 178 1.67 -12.70 -21.49
CA ALA A 178 2.88 -12.41 -22.22
C ALA A 178 3.57 -11.21 -21.58
N ILE A 179 4.91 -11.19 -21.59
CA ILE A 179 5.68 -10.04 -21.09
C ILE A 179 5.26 -8.74 -21.81
N ALA A 180 4.89 -8.84 -23.10
CA ALA A 180 4.35 -7.72 -23.86
C ALA A 180 3.09 -7.13 -23.23
N ASP A 181 2.15 -7.97 -22.77
CA ASP A 181 0.88 -7.54 -22.16
C ASP A 181 1.13 -6.83 -20.82
N ILE A 182 2.05 -7.38 -20.03
CA ILE A 182 2.47 -6.79 -18.74
C ILE A 182 3.08 -5.40 -18.95
N GLN A 183 3.95 -5.27 -19.96
CA GLN A 183 4.58 -4.00 -20.33
C GLN A 183 3.56 -2.99 -20.86
N GLU A 184 2.62 -3.45 -21.69
CA GLU A 184 1.53 -2.65 -22.24
C GLU A 184 0.63 -2.12 -21.12
N ALA A 185 0.17 -2.99 -20.21
CA ALA A 185 -0.64 -2.60 -19.06
C ALA A 185 0.07 -1.55 -18.19
N PHE A 186 1.36 -1.74 -17.91
CA PHE A 186 2.14 -0.77 -17.13
C PHE A 186 2.25 0.58 -17.82
N LYS A 187 2.50 0.61 -19.14
CA LYS A 187 2.55 1.86 -19.91
C LYS A 187 1.20 2.56 -19.99
N ASN A 188 0.10 1.81 -19.95
CA ASN A 188 -1.24 2.37 -19.98
C ASN A 188 -1.62 3.02 -18.66
N VAL A 189 -1.25 2.40 -17.53
CA VAL A 189 -1.57 2.91 -16.19
C VAL A 189 -0.58 3.99 -15.72
N TYR A 190 0.72 3.79 -15.91
CA TYR A 190 1.74 4.70 -15.41
C TYR A 190 2.28 5.62 -16.52
N LYS A 191 1.77 6.85 -16.56
CA LYS A 191 2.21 7.90 -17.51
C LYS A 191 3.32 8.82 -16.97
N GLY A 192 3.68 8.67 -15.70
CA GLY A 192 4.70 9.49 -15.03
C GLY A 192 6.13 9.12 -15.42
N LYS A 193 7.10 9.90 -14.92
CA LYS A 193 8.52 9.54 -15.05
C LYS A 193 8.84 8.44 -14.03
N LEU A 194 9.48 7.35 -14.45
CA LEU A 194 9.78 6.20 -13.58
C LEU A 194 10.36 6.56 -12.18
N PRO A 195 11.25 7.56 -12.02
CA PRO A 195 11.73 7.96 -10.69
C PRO A 195 10.64 8.51 -9.75
N GLU A 196 9.61 9.15 -10.30
CA GLU A 196 8.48 9.70 -9.55
C GLU A 196 7.55 8.60 -9.01
N MET A 197 7.65 7.37 -9.53
CA MET A 197 6.86 6.23 -9.08
C MET A 197 7.13 5.88 -7.61
N SER A 198 8.27 6.29 -7.08
CA SER A 198 8.62 6.21 -5.66
C SER A 198 7.73 7.03 -4.72
N LYS A 199 6.95 7.97 -5.27
CA LYS A 199 5.96 8.79 -4.55
C LYS A 199 4.53 8.35 -4.81
N ALA A 200 4.32 7.46 -5.78
CA ALA A 200 3.00 6.98 -6.13
C ALA A 200 2.44 6.09 -5.01
N ASP A 201 1.11 6.05 -4.92
CA ASP A 201 0.41 5.01 -4.20
C ASP A 201 0.57 3.68 -4.96
N TRP A 202 1.25 2.72 -4.35
CA TRP A 202 1.55 1.43 -5.00
C TRP A 202 0.40 0.45 -4.92
N ASP A 203 -0.49 0.58 -3.95
CA ASP A 203 -1.70 -0.24 -3.85
C ASP A 203 -2.66 0.14 -4.97
N GLU A 204 -2.89 1.44 -5.15
CA GLU A 204 -3.73 1.97 -6.23
C GLU A 204 -3.12 1.73 -7.62
N LEU A 205 -1.81 1.99 -7.78
CA LEU A 205 -1.10 1.71 -9.03
C LEU A 205 -1.24 0.24 -9.41
N ARG A 206 -1.10 -0.66 -8.44
CA ARG A 206 -1.18 -2.09 -8.69
C ARG A 206 -2.60 -2.54 -9.01
N TYR A 207 -3.61 -2.01 -8.32
CA TYR A 207 -5.01 -2.28 -8.66
C TYR A 207 -5.32 -1.89 -10.11
N ARG A 208 -5.02 -0.65 -10.52
CA ARG A 208 -5.23 -0.20 -11.91
C ARG A 208 -4.48 -1.06 -12.92
N TRP A 209 -3.26 -1.45 -12.58
CA TRP A 209 -2.45 -2.33 -13.43
C TRP A 209 -3.10 -3.72 -13.62
N GLU A 210 -3.68 -4.31 -12.57
CA GLU A 210 -4.40 -5.60 -12.67
C GLU A 210 -5.67 -5.48 -13.52
N GLN A 211 -6.40 -4.36 -13.42
CA GLN A 211 -7.57 -4.09 -14.27
C GLN A 211 -7.18 -3.98 -15.75
N GLU A 212 -6.17 -3.18 -16.04
CA GLU A 212 -5.67 -2.97 -17.40
C GLU A 212 -5.15 -4.28 -18.01
N LEU A 213 -4.39 -5.07 -17.24
CA LEU A 213 -3.93 -6.38 -17.71
C LEU A 213 -5.11 -7.32 -17.99
N ALA A 214 -6.14 -7.32 -17.12
CA ALA A 214 -7.34 -8.11 -17.34
C ALA A 214 -8.10 -7.70 -18.61
N ASP A 215 -8.12 -6.41 -18.95
CA ASP A 215 -8.75 -5.87 -20.15
C ASP A 215 -7.99 -6.28 -21.42
N ILE A 216 -6.66 -6.12 -21.44
CA ILE A 216 -5.79 -6.56 -22.54
C ILE A 216 -5.95 -8.05 -22.81
N GLU A 217 -5.98 -8.88 -21.76
CA GLU A 217 -6.18 -10.33 -21.90
C GLU A 217 -7.57 -10.67 -22.42
N ALA A 218 -8.60 -9.96 -21.97
CA ALA A 218 -9.96 -10.14 -22.48
C ALA A 218 -10.03 -9.82 -23.98
N GLY A 219 -9.37 -8.75 -24.43
CA GLY A 219 -9.29 -8.37 -25.84
C GLY A 219 -8.55 -9.37 -26.73
N LYS A 220 -7.63 -10.17 -26.17
CA LYS A 220 -6.85 -11.20 -26.90
C LYS A 220 -7.49 -12.59 -26.83
N THR A 221 -8.49 -12.79 -25.96
CA THR A 221 -9.14 -14.08 -25.78
C THR A 221 -10.04 -14.39 -26.99
N GLU A 222 -9.93 -15.59 -27.54
CA GLU A 222 -10.82 -16.04 -28.62
C GLU A 222 -12.29 -15.90 -28.19
N ARG A 223 -13.14 -15.45 -29.12
CA ARG A 223 -14.55 -15.13 -28.83
C ARG A 223 -15.32 -16.30 -28.19
N SER A 224 -15.03 -17.54 -28.59
CA SER A 224 -15.61 -18.76 -28.01
C SER A 224 -15.25 -18.91 -26.52
N ASN A 225 -13.97 -18.78 -26.19
CA ASN A 225 -13.45 -18.88 -24.83
C ASN A 225 -13.95 -17.71 -23.95
N PHE A 226 -14.01 -16.50 -24.52
CA PHE A 226 -14.59 -15.34 -23.84
C PHE A 226 -16.06 -15.58 -23.50
N ASN A 227 -16.87 -16.03 -24.45
CA ASN A 227 -18.28 -16.35 -24.22
C ASN A 227 -18.47 -17.45 -23.19
N GLN A 228 -17.64 -18.50 -23.22
CA GLN A 228 -17.67 -19.56 -22.21
C GLN A 228 -17.38 -18.99 -20.81
N ARG A 229 -16.33 -18.18 -20.67
CA ARG A 229 -16.00 -17.50 -19.40
C ARG A 229 -17.16 -16.63 -18.92
N MET A 230 -17.82 -15.88 -19.80
CA MET A 230 -18.98 -15.07 -19.42
C MET A 230 -20.17 -15.92 -18.94
N ARG A 231 -20.41 -17.08 -19.56
CA ARG A 231 -21.44 -18.03 -19.09
C ARG A 231 -21.08 -18.65 -17.73
N GLU A 232 -19.81 -18.93 -17.47
CA GLU A 232 -19.35 -19.45 -16.17
C GLU A 232 -19.66 -18.45 -15.05
N LEU A 233 -19.54 -17.14 -15.30
CA LEU A 233 -19.89 -16.08 -14.35
C LEU A 233 -21.40 -15.97 -14.04
N GLU A 234 -22.27 -16.59 -14.84
CA GLU A 234 -23.70 -16.66 -14.54
C GLU A 234 -24.06 -17.79 -13.58
N THR A 235 -23.08 -18.63 -13.21
CA THR A 235 -23.25 -19.74 -12.26
C THR A 235 -22.68 -19.38 -10.88
N ASP A 236 -23.31 -19.85 -9.80
CA ASP A 236 -22.82 -19.63 -8.42
C ASP A 236 -21.33 -20.02 -8.26
N LYS A 237 -20.99 -21.26 -8.63
CA LYS A 237 -19.62 -21.77 -8.52
C LYS A 237 -18.61 -20.97 -9.35
N GLY A 238 -18.97 -20.58 -10.57
CA GLY A 238 -18.09 -19.82 -11.46
C GLY A 238 -17.90 -18.39 -10.97
N ALA A 239 -18.99 -17.69 -10.67
CA ALA A 239 -18.97 -16.35 -10.11
C ALA A 239 -18.14 -16.28 -8.82
N LYS A 240 -18.44 -17.13 -7.84
CA LYS A 240 -17.75 -17.16 -6.53
C LYS A 240 -16.24 -17.38 -6.68
N LYS A 241 -15.85 -18.32 -7.55
CA LYS A 241 -14.44 -18.61 -7.84
C LYS A 241 -13.70 -17.41 -8.42
N GLU A 242 -14.30 -16.72 -9.37
CA GLU A 242 -13.66 -15.60 -10.07
C GLU A 242 -13.68 -14.33 -9.20
N LEU A 243 -14.78 -14.06 -8.48
CA LEU A 243 -14.96 -12.93 -7.57
C LEU A 243 -13.87 -12.86 -6.49
N PHE A 244 -13.53 -14.01 -5.89
CA PHE A 244 -12.51 -14.10 -4.84
C PHE A 244 -11.10 -14.33 -5.37
N GLY A 245 -10.98 -14.79 -6.62
CA GLY A 245 -9.73 -15.29 -7.18
C GLY A 245 -8.92 -14.25 -7.95
N ARG A 246 -9.59 -13.26 -8.57
CA ARG A 246 -8.94 -12.25 -9.43
C ARG A 246 -9.72 -10.96 -9.53
N VAL A 247 -9.08 -9.90 -10.00
CA VAL A 247 -9.75 -8.66 -10.39
C VAL A 247 -10.68 -8.92 -11.58
N LEU A 248 -11.94 -8.48 -11.44
CA LEU A 248 -12.96 -8.55 -12.46
C LEU A 248 -13.07 -7.22 -13.20
N LEU A 249 -13.37 -7.29 -14.50
CA LEU A 249 -13.78 -6.12 -15.26
C LEU A 249 -15.20 -5.71 -14.87
N ASP A 250 -15.57 -4.44 -15.06
CA ASP A 250 -16.91 -3.96 -14.69
C ASP A 250 -18.01 -4.69 -15.46
N GLN A 251 -17.74 -5.08 -16.71
CA GLN A 251 -18.64 -5.91 -17.52
C GLN A 251 -18.89 -7.29 -16.88
N GLU A 252 -17.85 -7.89 -16.28
CA GLU A 252 -17.95 -9.18 -15.60
C GLU A 252 -18.75 -9.08 -14.30
N ILE A 253 -18.51 -8.01 -13.52
CA ILE A 253 -19.30 -7.71 -12.32
C ILE A 253 -20.78 -7.51 -12.68
N ASN A 254 -21.07 -6.80 -13.77
CA ASN A 254 -22.44 -6.58 -14.24
C ASN A 254 -23.14 -7.88 -14.65
N ILE A 255 -22.42 -8.84 -15.24
CA ILE A 255 -22.95 -10.16 -15.57
C ILE A 255 -23.33 -10.93 -14.30
N ILE A 256 -22.45 -10.92 -13.28
CA ILE A 256 -22.72 -11.56 -11.98
C ILE A 256 -23.94 -10.91 -11.31
N SER A 257 -23.95 -9.57 -11.20
CA SER A 257 -25.07 -8.81 -10.62
C SER A 257 -26.38 -9.12 -11.32
N LYS A 258 -26.39 -9.14 -12.66
CA LYS A 258 -27.57 -9.51 -13.44
C LYS A 258 -28.01 -10.94 -13.19
N ALA A 259 -27.08 -11.90 -13.13
CA ALA A 259 -27.41 -13.30 -12.83
C ALA A 259 -28.04 -13.48 -11.43
N ILE A 260 -27.63 -12.70 -10.44
CA ILE A 260 -28.26 -12.64 -9.12
C ILE A 260 -29.67 -12.06 -9.21
N LYS A 261 -29.81 -10.87 -9.83
CA LYS A 261 -31.12 -10.19 -9.99
C LYS A 261 -32.14 -11.02 -10.77
N ASP A 262 -31.68 -11.75 -11.79
CA ASP A 262 -32.51 -12.65 -12.60
C ASP A 262 -32.81 -13.99 -11.88
N GLY A 263 -32.33 -14.18 -10.64
CA GLY A 263 -32.57 -15.39 -9.84
C GLY A 263 -31.84 -16.64 -10.30
N ARG A 264 -30.83 -16.50 -11.17
CA ARG A 264 -29.99 -17.61 -11.66
C ARG A 264 -28.93 -17.99 -10.63
N ILE A 265 -28.45 -17.01 -9.87
CA ILE A 265 -27.64 -17.19 -8.66
C ILE A 265 -28.54 -16.85 -7.47
N LYS A 266 -28.84 -17.83 -6.63
CA LYS A 266 -29.83 -17.69 -5.54
C LYS A 266 -29.20 -17.45 -4.16
N GLU A 267 -28.02 -17.99 -3.92
CA GLU A 267 -27.37 -17.97 -2.61
C GLU A 267 -26.12 -17.10 -2.68
N ILE A 268 -26.27 -15.84 -2.23
CA ILE A 268 -25.15 -14.89 -2.10
C ILE A 268 -24.70 -14.72 -0.64
N ASP A 269 -25.28 -15.48 0.28
CA ASP A 269 -24.94 -15.42 1.69
C ASP A 269 -23.47 -15.76 1.90
N GLY A 270 -22.80 -14.94 2.71
CA GLY A 270 -21.36 -15.04 2.96
C GLY A 270 -20.48 -14.63 1.78
N TRP A 271 -21.03 -14.13 0.66
CA TRP A 271 -20.18 -13.61 -0.43
C TRP A 271 -19.42 -12.34 -0.03
N PHE A 272 -19.93 -11.62 0.96
CA PHE A 272 -19.34 -10.41 1.51
C PHE A 272 -18.47 -10.69 2.75
N ASP A 273 -17.85 -11.87 2.85
CA ASP A 273 -16.82 -12.12 3.86
C ASP A 273 -15.44 -11.74 3.31
N ILE A 274 -14.82 -10.71 3.91
CA ILE A 274 -13.50 -10.21 3.49
C ILE A 274 -12.42 -11.30 3.51
N SER A 275 -12.57 -12.32 4.38
CA SER A 275 -11.60 -13.40 4.54
C SER A 275 -11.58 -14.39 3.38
N LEU A 276 -12.64 -14.41 2.56
CA LEU A 276 -12.73 -15.26 1.37
C LEU A 276 -11.95 -14.68 0.20
N PHE A 277 -11.73 -13.37 0.16
CA PHE A 277 -10.97 -12.71 -0.90
C PHE A 277 -9.50 -13.07 -0.80
N ARG A 278 -8.92 -13.48 -1.92
CA ARG A 278 -7.53 -13.97 -1.94
C ARG A 278 -6.50 -12.90 -1.55
N ASN A 279 -6.79 -11.63 -1.88
CA ASN A 279 -5.96 -10.48 -1.56
C ASN A 279 -6.82 -9.21 -1.49
N ASP A 280 -6.24 -8.17 -0.90
CA ASP A 280 -6.85 -6.84 -0.73
C ASP A 280 -7.37 -6.27 -2.06
N ILE A 281 -6.73 -6.55 -3.18
CA ILE A 281 -7.14 -6.00 -4.47
C ILE A 281 -8.40 -6.70 -5.00
N CYS A 282 -8.65 -7.96 -4.66
CA CYS A 282 -9.88 -8.66 -5.05
C CYS A 282 -11.10 -8.20 -4.25
N VAL A 283 -10.91 -7.63 -3.06
CA VAL A 283 -11.99 -7.09 -2.21
C VAL A 283 -12.83 -6.06 -2.95
N ILE A 284 -12.21 -5.29 -3.86
CA ILE A 284 -12.91 -4.32 -4.72
C ILE A 284 -14.05 -4.96 -5.52
N ASN A 285 -13.92 -6.24 -5.90
CA ASN A 285 -14.98 -6.91 -6.65
C ASN A 285 -16.24 -7.05 -5.80
N GLY A 286 -16.09 -7.34 -4.50
CA GLY A 286 -17.22 -7.38 -3.57
C GLY A 286 -17.89 -6.02 -3.43
N VAL A 287 -17.09 -4.95 -3.30
CA VAL A 287 -17.59 -3.57 -3.24
C VAL A 287 -18.35 -3.20 -4.51
N LYS A 288 -17.76 -3.44 -5.69
CA LYS A 288 -18.41 -3.18 -6.99
C LYS A 288 -19.66 -4.03 -7.17
N LEU A 289 -19.66 -5.28 -6.74
CA LEU A 289 -20.84 -6.14 -6.80
C LEU A 289 -21.95 -5.59 -5.91
N ALA A 290 -21.65 -5.20 -4.67
CA ALA A 290 -22.62 -4.59 -3.76
C ALA A 290 -23.22 -3.31 -4.37
N LYS A 291 -22.39 -2.46 -4.98
CA LYS A 291 -22.84 -1.26 -5.71
C LYS A 291 -23.75 -1.61 -6.89
N CYS A 292 -23.38 -2.59 -7.71
CA CYS A 292 -24.18 -3.00 -8.87
C CYS A 292 -25.49 -3.71 -8.48
N LEU A 293 -25.53 -4.38 -7.34
CA LEU A 293 -26.75 -4.96 -6.79
C LEU A 293 -27.70 -3.84 -6.35
N GLY A 294 -27.18 -2.85 -5.61
CA GLY A 294 -28.00 -1.77 -5.06
C GLY A 294 -28.89 -2.22 -3.91
N TYR A 295 -29.44 -1.26 -3.17
CA TYR A 295 -30.36 -1.54 -2.08
C TYR A 295 -31.78 -1.84 -2.63
N PRO A 296 -32.52 -2.82 -2.07
CA PRO A 296 -32.21 -3.62 -0.88
C PRO A 296 -31.41 -4.91 -1.14
N GLU A 297 -31.12 -5.28 -2.38
CA GLU A 297 -30.46 -6.55 -2.73
C GLU A 297 -29.05 -6.70 -2.15
N ASN A 298 -28.39 -5.60 -1.83
CA ASN A 298 -27.06 -5.55 -1.23
C ASN A 298 -27.08 -5.37 0.31
N ALA A 299 -28.23 -5.48 0.98
CA ALA A 299 -28.34 -5.26 2.43
C ALA A 299 -27.34 -6.11 3.25
N SER A 300 -27.09 -7.35 2.83
CA SER A 300 -26.12 -8.25 3.47
C SER A 300 -24.66 -7.81 3.33
N ALA A 301 -24.35 -6.88 2.42
CA ALA A 301 -23.01 -6.33 2.22
C ALA A 301 -22.68 -5.18 3.17
N LEU A 302 -23.64 -4.69 3.98
CA LEU A 302 -23.47 -3.48 4.76
C LEU A 302 -22.29 -3.57 5.73
N GLU A 303 -22.21 -4.62 6.56
CA GLU A 303 -21.09 -4.80 7.49
C GLU A 303 -19.75 -4.97 6.77
N PHE A 304 -19.74 -5.63 5.61
CA PHE A 304 -18.56 -5.78 4.77
C PHE A 304 -18.03 -4.44 4.27
N LEU A 305 -18.92 -3.55 3.81
CA LEU A 305 -18.53 -2.21 3.37
C LEU A 305 -17.93 -1.40 4.53
N PHE A 306 -18.45 -1.55 5.75
CA PHE A 306 -17.81 -0.96 6.94
C PHE A 306 -16.42 -1.53 7.24
N GLN A 307 -16.18 -2.82 6.99
CA GLN A 307 -14.84 -3.39 7.06
C GLN A 307 -13.90 -2.80 6.00
N CYS A 308 -14.43 -2.49 4.81
CA CYS A 308 -13.67 -1.90 3.72
C CYS A 308 -13.23 -0.44 3.99
N ILE A 309 -13.83 0.26 4.95
CA ILE A 309 -13.45 1.64 5.31
C ILE A 309 -12.51 1.73 6.52
N LYS A 310 -12.03 0.60 7.05
CA LYS A 310 -11.10 0.57 8.19
C LYS A 310 -9.71 1.14 7.88
N ASP A 311 -9.30 1.09 6.62
CA ASP A 311 -7.97 1.53 6.18
C ASP A 311 -8.10 2.39 4.92
N ILE A 312 -7.90 3.70 5.09
CA ILE A 312 -7.99 4.72 4.03
C ILE A 312 -6.97 4.51 2.90
N GLN A 313 -5.94 3.70 3.12
CA GLN A 313 -4.90 3.43 2.12
C GLN A 313 -5.29 2.29 1.18
N LYS A 314 -6.43 1.63 1.41
CA LYS A 314 -6.86 0.52 0.56
C LYS A 314 -7.48 1.03 -0.74
N PRO A 315 -7.21 0.36 -1.88
CA PRO A 315 -7.72 0.78 -3.18
C PRO A 315 -9.25 0.70 -3.30
N TYR A 316 -9.91 0.01 -2.36
CA TYR A 316 -11.36 -0.12 -2.29
C TYR A 316 -12.04 0.87 -1.33
N PHE A 317 -11.29 1.72 -0.62
CA PHE A 317 -11.82 2.62 0.40
C PHE A 317 -12.87 3.58 -0.18
N GLU A 318 -12.50 4.40 -1.18
CA GLU A 318 -13.41 5.41 -1.75
C GLU A 318 -14.63 4.77 -2.42
N GLU A 319 -14.45 3.63 -3.10
CA GLU A 319 -15.57 2.93 -3.73
C GLU A 319 -16.53 2.35 -2.67
N ALA A 320 -16.02 1.91 -1.52
CA ALA A 320 -16.85 1.46 -0.41
C ALA A 320 -17.64 2.62 0.21
N ILE A 321 -17.01 3.78 0.42
CA ILE A 321 -17.70 5.00 0.86
C ILE A 321 -18.81 5.38 -0.11
N ASN A 322 -18.50 5.49 -1.41
CA ASN A 322 -19.49 5.82 -2.45
C ASN A 322 -20.64 4.80 -2.53
N THR A 323 -20.40 3.55 -2.13
CA THR A 323 -21.43 2.51 -2.08
C THR A 323 -22.29 2.65 -0.82
N LEU A 324 -21.68 2.91 0.34
CA LEU A 324 -22.38 3.16 1.61
C LEU A 324 -23.29 4.38 1.55
N GLU A 325 -22.90 5.43 0.83
CA GLU A 325 -23.73 6.62 0.59
C GLU A 325 -25.06 6.34 -0.11
N GLN A 326 -25.17 5.20 -0.80
CA GLN A 326 -26.39 4.83 -1.52
C GLN A 326 -27.37 4.03 -0.65
N PHE A 327 -26.97 3.65 0.57
CA PHE A 327 -27.83 2.96 1.52
C PHE A 327 -28.74 3.97 2.24
N PRO A 328 -29.93 3.54 2.71
CA PRO A 328 -30.76 4.35 3.58
C PRO A 328 -30.02 4.75 4.86
N GLU A 329 -30.13 6.02 5.24
CA GLU A 329 -29.48 6.56 6.46
C GLU A 329 -29.91 5.79 7.72
N GLU A 330 -31.15 5.30 7.76
CA GLU A 330 -31.71 4.48 8.84
C GLU A 330 -30.96 3.16 9.09
N ASP A 331 -30.28 2.63 8.07
CA ASP A 331 -29.44 1.43 8.19
C ASP A 331 -27.97 1.79 8.45
N VAL A 332 -27.48 2.89 7.87
CA VAL A 332 -26.06 3.30 7.95
C VAL A 332 -25.73 3.96 9.28
N ILE A 333 -26.54 4.91 9.74
CA ILE A 333 -26.26 5.71 10.95
C ILE A 333 -26.10 4.83 12.20
N PRO A 334 -26.98 3.85 12.49
CA PRO A 334 -26.80 2.98 13.66
C PRO A 334 -25.48 2.22 13.64
N LEU A 335 -24.98 1.84 12.46
CA LEU A 335 -23.68 1.19 12.32
C LEU A 335 -22.51 2.17 12.48
N ILE A 336 -22.63 3.40 12.00
CA ILE A 336 -21.64 4.45 12.29
C ILE A 336 -21.48 4.59 13.81
N GLU A 337 -22.58 4.81 14.54
CA GLU A 337 -22.54 5.00 16.00
C GLU A 337 -21.95 3.79 16.74
N LYS A 338 -22.35 2.57 16.36
CA LYS A 338 -21.78 1.32 16.87
C LYS A 338 -20.27 1.26 16.64
N TYR A 339 -19.81 1.50 15.41
CA TYR A 339 -18.41 1.35 15.05
C TYR A 339 -17.53 2.50 15.54
N VAL A 340 -18.08 3.70 15.70
CA VAL A 340 -17.39 4.83 16.35
C VAL A 340 -17.05 4.48 17.80
N THR A 341 -18.01 3.90 18.52
CA THR A 341 -17.80 3.46 19.91
C THR A 341 -16.69 2.42 19.98
N ILE A 342 -16.76 1.39 19.12
CA ILE A 342 -15.73 0.33 19.04
C ILE A 342 -14.35 0.92 18.70
N ALA A 343 -14.27 1.76 17.66
CA ALA A 343 -13.01 2.37 17.24
C ALA A 343 -12.40 3.26 18.34
N HIS A 344 -13.24 3.96 19.11
CA HIS A 344 -12.79 4.76 20.24
C HIS A 344 -12.25 3.90 21.38
N GLU A 345 -12.98 2.85 21.78
CA GLU A 345 -12.59 1.92 22.84
C GLU A 345 -11.29 1.17 22.51
N GLU A 346 -11.12 0.76 21.25
CA GLU A 346 -9.93 0.06 20.76
C GLU A 346 -8.76 1.01 20.45
N GLY A 347 -9.00 2.32 20.42
CA GLY A 347 -8.02 3.31 19.97
C GLY A 347 -7.64 3.17 18.48
N ASP A 348 -8.54 2.63 17.65
CA ASP A 348 -8.35 2.47 16.21
C ASP A 348 -8.61 3.79 15.48
N VAL A 349 -7.56 4.61 15.42
CA VAL A 349 -7.58 5.93 14.78
C VAL A 349 -7.88 5.83 13.28
N LEU A 350 -7.44 4.76 12.60
CA LEU A 350 -7.66 4.62 11.16
C LEU A 350 -9.12 4.33 10.85
N PHE A 351 -9.74 3.42 11.60
CA PHE A 351 -11.15 3.14 11.43
C PHE A 351 -12.02 4.33 11.83
N GLY A 352 -11.68 5.01 12.93
CA GLY A 352 -12.34 6.25 13.33
C GLY A 352 -12.30 7.32 12.23
N ALA A 353 -11.16 7.47 11.54
CA ALA A 353 -11.04 8.38 10.41
C ALA A 353 -11.94 7.99 9.22
N GLY A 354 -12.03 6.70 8.89
CA GLY A 354 -12.95 6.20 7.86
C GLY A 354 -14.41 6.49 8.18
N LEU A 355 -14.82 6.31 9.44
CA LEU A 355 -16.17 6.59 9.91
C LEU A 355 -16.52 8.08 9.86
N LEU A 356 -15.60 8.95 10.29
CA LEU A 356 -15.74 10.41 10.17
C LEU A 356 -15.84 10.87 8.71
N TYR A 357 -15.07 10.25 7.82
CA TYR A 357 -15.15 10.54 6.40
C TYR A 357 -16.53 10.16 5.83
N LEU A 358 -17.03 8.97 6.15
CA LEU A 358 -18.37 8.53 5.77
C LEU A 358 -19.46 9.46 6.32
N SER A 359 -19.41 9.78 7.62
CA SER A 359 -20.44 10.59 8.27
C SER A 359 -20.55 11.97 7.61
N LYS A 360 -19.41 12.61 7.31
CA LYS A 360 -19.36 13.88 6.60
C LYS A 360 -19.98 13.79 5.20
N ARG A 361 -19.73 12.69 4.49
CA ARG A 361 -20.25 12.46 3.13
C ARG A 361 -21.77 12.32 3.10
N ILE A 362 -22.36 11.69 4.11
CA ILE A 362 -23.83 11.56 4.25
C ILE A 362 -24.49 12.71 5.02
N GLY A 363 -23.72 13.72 5.44
CA GLY A 363 -24.25 14.86 6.20
C GLY A 363 -24.65 14.54 7.65
N TYR A 364 -24.08 13.48 8.23
CA TYR A 364 -24.32 13.06 9.61
C TYR A 364 -23.20 13.56 10.54
N GLU A 365 -23.60 14.16 11.67
CA GLU A 365 -22.68 14.59 12.73
C GLU A 365 -22.61 13.51 13.83
N ILE A 366 -21.42 12.94 14.01
CA ILE A 366 -21.16 11.90 15.01
C ILE A 366 -21.18 12.54 16.39
N SER A 367 -22.14 12.16 17.24
CA SER A 367 -22.24 12.66 18.60
C SER A 367 -21.72 11.63 19.60
N LEU A 368 -20.44 11.72 19.97
CA LEU A 368 -19.92 11.00 21.14
C LEU A 368 -20.51 11.64 22.40
N LYS A 369 -21.66 11.15 22.88
CA LYS A 369 -22.17 11.54 24.20
C LYS A 369 -21.16 11.11 25.25
N ARG A 370 -20.51 12.09 25.87
CA ARG A 370 -19.61 11.89 27.00
C ARG A 370 -20.42 11.32 28.16
N ASP A 371 -20.10 10.10 28.58
CA ASP A 371 -20.28 9.76 29.98
C ASP A 371 -19.37 10.68 30.80
N SER A 372 -19.97 11.29 31.82
CA SER A 372 -19.51 12.49 32.51
C SER A 372 -18.27 12.28 33.40
N SER A 373 -17.15 11.84 32.83
CA SER A 373 -15.84 11.85 33.49
C SER A 373 -14.68 11.78 32.49
N GLY A 374 -14.11 12.93 32.13
CA GLY A 374 -12.72 13.01 31.62
C GLY A 374 -12.55 13.61 30.23
N ASP A 375 -12.10 14.86 30.20
CA ASP A 375 -11.67 15.71 29.07
C ASP A 375 -11.16 15.03 27.79
N ILE A 376 -11.70 15.44 26.62
CA ILE A 376 -10.93 15.65 25.37
C ILE A 376 -11.58 16.78 24.54
N LYS A 377 -10.81 17.82 24.17
CA LYS A 377 -11.23 18.86 23.20
C LYS A 377 -11.10 18.33 21.77
N LEU A 378 -12.22 18.28 21.04
CA LEU A 378 -12.31 17.82 19.63
C LEU A 378 -11.96 18.93 18.60
N GLU A 379 -11.75 20.17 19.01
CA GLU A 379 -11.42 21.27 18.09
C GLU A 379 -9.99 21.19 17.49
N GLU A 380 -9.07 20.41 18.08
CA GLU A 380 -7.71 20.24 17.52
C GLU A 380 -7.63 19.13 16.45
N SER A 381 -8.54 18.16 16.44
CA SER A 381 -8.51 17.05 15.47
C SER A 381 -8.96 17.46 14.08
N GLU A 382 -9.88 18.43 13.94
CA GLU A 382 -10.25 18.98 12.63
C GLU A 382 -9.07 19.67 11.94
N SER A 383 -8.22 20.37 12.70
CA SER A 383 -7.05 21.07 12.15
C SER A 383 -5.93 20.13 11.71
N GLU A 384 -5.70 19.02 12.42
CA GLU A 384 -4.77 17.98 11.95
C GLU A 384 -5.36 17.15 10.80
N PHE A 385 -6.67 16.91 10.81
CA PHE A 385 -7.39 16.21 9.75
C PHE A 385 -7.38 17.00 8.42
N GLU A 386 -7.70 18.30 8.43
CA GLU A 386 -7.58 19.14 7.24
C GLU A 386 -6.15 19.17 6.72
N LYS A 387 -5.14 19.15 7.61
CA LYS A 387 -3.73 19.06 7.20
C LYS A 387 -3.38 17.70 6.60
N MET A 388 -3.92 16.59 7.11
CA MET A 388 -3.69 15.25 6.55
C MET A 388 -4.40 15.06 5.21
N VAL A 389 -5.65 15.52 5.09
CA VAL A 389 -6.43 15.47 3.84
C VAL A 389 -5.86 16.43 2.79
N LEU A 390 -5.46 17.66 3.14
CA LEU A 390 -4.82 18.61 2.22
C LEU A 390 -3.40 18.20 1.81
N ALA A 391 -2.67 17.48 2.68
CA ALA A 391 -1.39 16.89 2.31
C ALA A 391 -1.53 15.72 1.31
N GLN A 392 -2.73 15.16 1.17
CA GLN A 392 -3.01 14.00 0.32
C GLN A 392 -3.84 14.34 -0.93
N GLY A 393 -4.68 15.38 -0.89
CA GLY A 393 -5.46 15.91 -2.03
C GLY A 393 -4.69 16.85 -2.98
N LYS A 394 -3.41 17.12 -2.68
CA LYS A 394 -2.46 17.74 -3.62
C LYS A 394 -1.32 16.74 -3.92
N MET A 395 -1.62 15.65 -4.60
CA MET A 395 -0.59 14.80 -5.24
C MET A 395 -1.03 14.35 -6.63
#